data_AF-A0A1R3T6I4-F1
#
_entry.id   AF-A0A1R3T6I4-F1
#
_cell.length_a   1.000
_cell.length_b   1.000
_cell.length_c   1.000
_cell.angle_alpha   90.00
_cell.angle_beta   90.00
_cell.angle_gamma   90.00
#
_symmetry.space_group_name_H-M   'P 1'
#
loop_
_entity.id
_entity.type
_entity.pdbx_description
1 polymer ?
#
loop_
_entity_poly.entity_id
_entity_poly.type
_entity_poly.pdbx_seq_one_letter_code
_entity_poly.pdbx_strand_id
1 'polypeptide(L)' 'MMTGMEIFFYIALPASIVIAGWIAVRLNERDDKKTRLHPGE' A
#
# COMPACT_ATOMS: atom_id res chain seq x y z
N MET A 1 27.36 2.51 -18.44
CA MET A 1 26.88 1.25 -17.82
C MET A 1 25.89 1.65 -16.76
N MET A 2 24.64 1.17 -16.83
CA MET A 2 23.61 1.49 -15.83
C MET A 2 23.96 0.78 -14.53
N THR A 3 24.06 1.53 -13.44
CA THR A 3 24.49 0.99 -12.15
C THR A 3 23.36 0.17 -11.52
N GLY A 4 23.70 -0.84 -10.72
CA GLY A 4 22.69 -1.65 -10.01
C GLY A 4 21.75 -0.82 -9.12
N MET A 5 22.19 0.37 -8.69
CA MET A 5 21.37 1.34 -7.96
C MET A 5 20.21 1.88 -8.82
N GLU A 6 20.45 2.18 -10.10
CA GLU A 6 19.40 2.70 -10.99
C GLU A 6 18.31 1.64 -11.18
N ILE A 7 18.66 0.37 -11.35
CA ILE A 7 17.69 -0.74 -11.46
C ILE A 7 16.85 -0.84 -10.18
N PHE A 8 17.47 -0.71 -9.01
CA PHE A 8 16.74 -0.70 -7.74
C PHE A 8 15.74 0.46 -7.66
N PHE A 9 16.16 1.67 -8.05
CA PHE A 9 15.25 2.83 -8.06
C PHE A 9 14.11 2.71 -9.08
N TYR A 10 14.34 2.10 -10.24
CA TYR A 10 13.29 1.96 -11.26
C TYR A 10 12.31 0.81 -10.97
N ILE A 11 12.68 -0.17 -10.14
CA ILE A 11 11.84 -1.36 -9.90
C ILE A 11 11.38 -1.44 -8.45
N ALA A 12 12.30 -1.37 -7.49
CA ALA A 12 11.96 -1.53 -6.07
C ALA A 12 11.17 -0.34 -5.52
N LEU A 13 11.52 0.89 -5.92
CA LEU A 13 10.82 2.09 -5.45
C LEU A 13 9.34 2.10 -5.92
N PRO A 14 9.01 1.91 -7.21
CA PRO A 14 7.61 1.87 -7.65
C PRO A 14 6.84 0.70 -7.05
N ALA A 15 7.46 -0.49 -6.95
CA ALA A 15 6.83 -1.65 -6.34
C ALA A 15 6.48 -1.38 -4.86
N SER A 16 7.37 -0.73 -4.11
CA SER A 16 7.11 -0.38 -2.71
C SER A 16 5.93 0.59 -2.54
N ILE A 17 5.80 1.57 -3.44
CA ILE A 17 4.69 2.54 -3.43
C ILE A 17 3.36 1.84 -3.70
N VAL A 18 3.32 0.94 -4.69
CA VAL A 18 2.12 0.15 -5.01
C VAL A 18 1.71 -0.74 -3.84
N ILE A 19 2.68 -1.44 -3.22
CA ILE A 19 2.41 -2.30 -2.07
C ILE A 19 1.91 -1.48 -0.87
N ALA A 20 2.55 -0.34 -0.57
CA ALA A 20 2.13 0.54 0.51
C ALA A 20 0.70 1.08 0.27
N GLY A 21 0.38 1.50 -0.95
CA GLY A 21 -0.96 1.94 -1.33
C GLY A 21 -1.99 0.82 -1.18
N TRP A 22 -1.69 -0.40 -1.63
CA TRP A 22 -2.56 -1.56 -1.47
C TRP A 22 -2.82 -1.89 0.00
N ILE A 23 -1.78 -1.88 0.84
CA ILE A 23 -1.90 -2.12 2.28
C ILE A 23 -2.75 -1.03 2.93
N ALA A 24 -2.51 0.24 2.59
CA ALA A 24 -3.29 1.37 3.10
C ALA A 24 -4.78 1.25 2.74
N VAL A 25 -5.10 0.91 1.48
CA VAL A 25 -6.48 0.65 1.05
C VAL A 25 -7.08 -0.52 1.84
N ARG A 26 -6.38 -1.64 1.96
CA ARG A 26 -6.88 -2.82 2.70
C ARG A 26 -7.08 -2.55 4.19
N LEU A 27 -6.22 -1.74 4.80
CA LEU A 27 -6.37 -1.32 6.18
C LEU A 27 -7.56 -0.36 6.33
N ASN A 28 -7.73 0.58 5.41
CA ASN A 28 -8.86 1.50 5.39
C ASN A 28 -10.19 0.76 5.14
N GLU A 29 -10.23 -0.25 4.27
CA GLU A 29 -11.40 -1.11 4.07
C GLU A 29 -11.71 -1.97 5.30
N ARG A 30 -10.68 -2.45 6.01
CA ARG A 30 -10.86 -3.19 7.26
C ARG A 30 -11.38 -2.27 8.36
N ASP A 31 -10.88 -1.05 8.44
CA ASP A 31 -11.35 -0.04 9.38
C ASP A 31 -12.78 0.40 9.04
N ASP A 32 -13.09 0.69 7.78
CA ASP A 32 -14.45 1.00 7.30
C ASP A 32 -15.41 -0.15 7.61
N LYS A 33 -15.02 -1.42 7.39
CA LYS A 33 -15.84 -2.58 7.78
C LYS A 33 -16.01 -2.72 9.28
N LYS A 34 -14.97 -2.43 10.08
CA LYS A 34 -15.02 -2.55 11.54
C LYS A 34 -15.89 -1.43 12.15
N THR A 35 -15.77 -0.23 11.60
CA THR A 35 -16.58 0.95 11.93
C THR A 35 -18.03 0.78 11.43
N ARG A 36 -18.24 0.14 10.27
CA ARG A 36 -19.57 -0.24 9.74
C ARG A 36 -20.22 -1.49 10.33
N LEU A 37 -19.53 -2.25 11.17
CA LEU A 37 -20.17 -3.29 12.00
C LEU A 37 -20.68 -2.74 13.34
N HIS A 38 -20.30 -1.51 13.72
CA HIS A 38 -20.80 -0.77 14.89
C HIS A 38 -21.48 0.60 14.56
N PRO A 39 -22.17 0.84 13.41
CA PRO A 39 -22.90 2.07 13.18
C PRO A 39 -24.33 1.92 13.73
N GLY A 40 -24.41 1.69 15.04
CA GLY A 40 -25.65 1.56 15.81
C GLY A 40 -25.66 0.29 16.67
N GLU A 41 -26.04 0.28 17.95
CA GLU A 41 -27.06 1.14 18.60
C GLU A 41 -28.26 1.46 17.72
#